data_AF-A0A5B9WDW9-F1
#
_entry.id   AF-A0A5B9WDW9-F1
#
_cell.length_a   1.000
_cell.length_b   1.000
_cell.length_c   1.000
_cell.angle_alpha   90.00
_cell.angle_beta   90.00
_cell.angle_gamma   90.00
#
_symmetry.space_group_name_H-M   'P 1'
#
loop_
_entity.id
_entity.type
_entity.pdbx_description
1 polymer ?
#
loop_
_entity_poly.entity_id
_entity_poly.type
_entity_poly.pdbx_seq_one_letter_code
_entity_poly.pdbx_strand_id
1 'polypeptide(L)'
;MKLRFSIAAGMVVVLIVAANLTVATALFAHNAEIFVGMAPTLIALQAVAFRLLRRRSNPAFWLGFLAFGSLAMASFAWGMTLPRELVAVAYPGQSPRLVNVSKASSLWLSYGSSAGDVLERWLGSSRQLVDPEGPAGVLVRSLVWSAPQLLFALAGGLCAMGLARLGVSRLGMPGRSPHGAAA
;
A
#
# COMPACT_ATOMS: atom_id res chain seq x y z
N MET A 1 -32.47 2.64 -2.65
CA MET A 1 -31.91 1.67 -1.67
C MET A 1 -31.08 2.46 -0.65
N LYS A 2 -31.62 2.74 0.55
CA LYS A 2 -30.97 3.59 1.57
C LYS A 2 -29.83 2.81 2.24
N LEU A 3 -28.59 3.28 2.12
CA LEU A 3 -27.44 2.74 2.85
C LEU A 3 -27.68 2.98 4.35
N ARG A 4 -27.96 1.93 5.13
CA ARG A 4 -27.95 2.03 6.59
C ARG A 4 -26.48 2.01 7.03
N PHE A 5 -25.92 3.19 7.22
CA PHE A 5 -24.55 3.35 7.72
C PHE A 5 -24.53 2.96 9.20
N SER A 6 -23.90 1.84 9.53
CA SER A 6 -23.71 1.44 10.93
C SER A 6 -22.62 2.31 11.54
N ILE A 7 -22.88 2.87 12.73
CA ILE A 7 -21.92 3.67 13.51
C ILE A 7 -20.61 2.90 13.69
N ALA A 8 -20.69 1.60 14.00
CA ALA A 8 -19.52 0.74 14.14
C ALA A 8 -18.66 0.68 12.86
N ALA A 9 -19.31 0.64 11.70
CA ALA A 9 -18.61 0.61 10.41
C ALA A 9 -17.94 1.95 10.09
N GLY A 10 -18.57 3.07 10.49
CA GLY A 10 -17.95 4.39 10.48
C GLY A 10 -16.72 4.47 11.37
N MET A 11 -16.80 3.96 12.60
CA MET A 11 -15.67 3.97 13.55
C MET A 11 -14.46 3.18 13.01
N VAL A 12 -14.68 2.05 12.34
CA VAL A 12 -13.60 1.29 11.70
C VAL A 12 -12.88 2.11 10.62
N VAL A 13 -13.62 2.84 9.78
CA VAL A 13 -13.00 3.71 8.76
C VAL A 13 -12.23 4.84 9.39
N VAL A 14 -12.78 5.47 10.44
CA VAL A 14 -12.07 6.52 11.19
C VAL A 14 -10.77 5.99 11.78
N LEU A 15 -10.79 4.79 12.37
CA LEU A 15 -9.60 4.15 12.92
C LEU A 15 -8.53 3.90 11.84
N ILE A 16 -8.93 3.38 10.68
CA ILE A 16 -8.02 3.16 9.53
C ILE A 16 -7.42 4.48 9.04
N VAL A 17 -8.25 5.52 8.91
CA VAL A 17 -7.79 6.86 8.50
C VAL A 17 -6.81 7.44 9.53
N ALA A 18 -7.10 7.32 10.82
CA ALA A 18 -6.21 7.80 11.89
C ALA A 18 -4.87 7.04 11.90
N ALA A 19 -4.89 5.72 11.72
CA ALA A 19 -3.68 4.91 11.61
C ALA A 19 -2.84 5.32 10.39
N ASN A 20 -3.50 5.50 9.24
CA ASN A 20 -2.85 5.96 8.00
C ASN A 20 -2.26 7.37 8.16
N LEU A 21 -2.95 8.27 8.84
CA LEU A 21 -2.45 9.61 9.13
C LEU A 21 -1.24 9.57 10.08
N THR A 22 -1.28 8.71 11.10
CA THR A 22 -0.14 8.51 12.01
C THR A 22 1.10 8.03 11.25
N VAL A 23 0.93 7.06 10.35
CA VAL A 23 2.02 6.58 9.47
C VAL A 23 2.50 7.70 8.54
N ALA A 24 1.59 8.45 7.92
CA ALA A 24 1.93 9.58 7.07
C ALA A 24 2.78 10.62 7.80
N THR A 25 2.37 11.03 9.01
CA THR A 25 3.09 12.00 9.83
C THR A 25 4.46 11.47 10.25
N ALA A 26 4.55 10.21 10.65
CA ALA A 26 5.83 9.59 11.01
C ALA A 26 6.81 9.56 9.82
N LEU A 27 6.32 9.22 8.63
CA LEU A 27 7.13 9.20 7.41
C LEU A 27 7.54 10.60 6.97
N PHE A 28 6.62 11.57 7.01
CA PHE A 28 6.90 12.96 6.67
C PHE A 28 7.96 13.58 7.59
N ALA A 29 7.87 13.30 8.90
CA ALA A 29 8.87 13.74 9.87
C ALA A 29 10.25 13.10 9.65
N HIS A 30 10.30 11.93 9.01
CA HIS A 30 11.56 11.26 8.69
C HIS A 30 12.16 11.75 7.37
N ASN A 31 11.37 11.73 6.29
CA ASN A 31 11.76 12.23 4.98
C ASN A 31 10.51 12.46 4.11
N ALA A 32 10.31 13.69 3.64
CA ALA A 32 9.18 14.08 2.81
C ALA A 32 9.11 13.28 1.48
N GLU A 33 10.25 12.89 0.89
CA GLU A 33 10.26 12.08 -0.34
C GLU A 33 9.70 10.67 -0.10
N ILE A 34 10.00 10.09 1.06
CA ILE A 34 9.44 8.79 1.45
C ILE A 34 7.92 8.90 1.58
N PHE A 35 7.42 10.00 2.16
CA PHE A 35 5.99 10.25 2.23
C PHE A 35 5.34 10.33 0.83
N VAL A 36 5.96 11.07 -0.11
CA VAL A 36 5.46 11.17 -1.51
C VAL A 36 5.31 9.79 -2.13
N GLY A 37 6.30 8.90 -1.94
CA GLY A 37 6.24 7.53 -2.44
C GLY A 37 5.15 6.66 -1.80
N MET A 38 4.65 7.01 -0.61
CA MET A 38 3.69 6.20 0.14
C MET A 38 2.25 6.73 0.07
N ALA A 39 2.09 8.00 -0.32
CA ALA A 39 0.79 8.65 -0.43
C ALA A 39 -0.21 7.88 -1.31
N PRO A 40 0.16 7.33 -2.50
CA PRO A 40 -0.78 6.57 -3.32
C PRO A 40 -1.34 5.33 -2.60
N THR A 41 -0.51 4.59 -1.88
CA THR A 41 -0.94 3.42 -1.10
C THR A 41 -1.87 3.82 0.03
N LEU A 42 -1.55 4.89 0.77
CA LEU A 42 -2.40 5.41 1.85
C LEU A 42 -3.80 5.80 1.33
N ILE A 43 -3.85 6.49 0.20
CA ILE A 43 -5.11 6.88 -0.47
C ILE A 43 -5.88 5.63 -0.90
N ALA A 44 -5.21 4.64 -1.50
CA ALA A 44 -5.84 3.39 -1.92
C ALA A 44 -6.49 2.65 -0.75
N LEU A 45 -5.80 2.53 0.40
CA LEU A 45 -6.34 1.87 1.58
C LEU A 45 -7.61 2.56 2.11
N GLN A 46 -7.63 3.89 2.13
CA GLN A 46 -8.82 4.64 2.53
C GLN A 46 -9.98 4.41 1.55
N ALA A 47 -9.71 4.48 0.24
CA ALA A 47 -10.71 4.24 -0.78
C ALA A 47 -11.33 2.83 -0.67
N VAL A 48 -10.50 1.82 -0.38
CA VAL A 48 -10.95 0.44 -0.15
C VAL A 48 -11.81 0.31 1.10
N ALA A 49 -11.42 0.96 2.21
CA ALA A 49 -12.22 0.99 3.42
C ALA A 49 -13.64 1.57 3.15
N PHE A 50 -13.73 2.67 2.42
CA PHE A 50 -15.02 3.22 1.96
C PHE A 50 -15.79 2.28 1.02
N ARG A 51 -15.09 1.57 0.13
CA ARG A 51 -15.70 0.62 -0.81
C ARG A 51 -16.32 -0.58 -0.09
N LEU A 52 -15.66 -1.09 0.94
CA LEU A 52 -16.18 -2.16 1.80
C LEU A 52 -17.47 -1.74 2.50
N LEU A 53 -17.57 -0.50 2.99
CA LEU A 53 -18.81 0.02 3.58
C LEU A 53 -20.00 0.04 2.61
N ARG A 54 -19.73 0.31 1.33
CA ARG A 54 -20.75 0.39 0.29
C ARG A 54 -21.18 -0.98 -0.25
N ARG A 55 -20.61 -2.09 0.26
CA ARG A 55 -20.90 -3.50 -0.14
C ARG A 55 -20.97 -3.73 -1.65
N ARG A 56 -20.22 -2.98 -2.44
CA ARG A 56 -20.40 -2.91 -3.91
C ARG A 56 -19.57 -3.92 -4.70
N SER A 57 -18.80 -4.79 -4.05
CA SER A 57 -17.80 -5.65 -4.71
C SER A 57 -17.31 -6.78 -3.81
N ASN A 58 -16.54 -7.72 -4.37
CA ASN A 58 -15.96 -8.90 -3.71
C ASN A 58 -15.30 -8.55 -2.34
N PRO A 59 -15.98 -8.80 -1.20
CA PRO A 59 -15.52 -8.34 0.10
C PRO A 59 -14.23 -9.05 0.54
N ALA A 60 -14.05 -10.32 0.14
CA ALA A 60 -12.84 -11.08 0.47
C ALA A 60 -11.59 -10.45 -0.14
N PHE A 61 -11.66 -10.06 -1.42
CA PHE A 61 -10.54 -9.36 -2.08
C PHE A 61 -10.18 -8.06 -1.36
N TRP A 62 -11.18 -7.22 -1.10
CA TRP A 62 -10.93 -5.90 -0.51
C TRP A 62 -10.49 -5.97 0.95
N LEU A 63 -10.97 -6.95 1.72
CA LEU A 63 -10.49 -7.22 3.07
C LEU A 63 -9.03 -7.69 3.05
N GLY A 64 -8.69 -8.62 2.16
CA GLY A 64 -7.30 -9.07 1.98
C GLY A 64 -6.37 -7.93 1.57
N PHE A 65 -6.82 -7.10 0.62
CA PHE A 65 -6.08 -5.93 0.16
C PHE A 65 -5.82 -4.95 1.30
N LEU A 66 -6.87 -4.63 2.07
CA LEU A 66 -6.78 -3.71 3.20
C LEU A 66 -5.85 -4.25 4.29
N ALA A 67 -5.98 -5.53 4.65
CA ALA A 67 -5.19 -6.16 5.71
C ALA A 67 -3.70 -6.22 5.35
N PHE A 68 -3.36 -6.77 4.17
CA PHE A 68 -1.97 -6.89 3.75
C PHE A 68 -1.34 -5.55 3.43
N GLY A 69 -2.09 -4.64 2.81
CA GLY A 69 -1.60 -3.29 2.55
C GLY A 69 -1.34 -2.52 3.85
N SER A 70 -2.23 -2.62 4.85
CA SER A 70 -2.01 -1.99 6.17
C SER A 70 -0.81 -2.62 6.89
N LEU A 71 -0.65 -3.94 6.83
CA LEU A 71 0.49 -4.64 7.43
C LEU A 71 1.82 -4.25 6.75
N ALA A 72 1.82 -4.14 5.42
CA ALA A 72 2.99 -3.68 4.66
C ALA A 72 3.35 -2.23 5.03
N MET A 73 2.36 -1.35 5.11
CA MET A 73 2.54 0.05 5.55
C MET A 73 3.11 0.14 6.97
N ALA A 74 2.55 -0.64 7.91
CA ALA A 74 3.00 -0.65 9.30
C ALA A 74 4.42 -1.20 9.43
N SER A 75 4.72 -2.32 8.77
CA SER A 75 6.07 -2.91 8.74
C SER A 75 7.08 -1.95 8.14
N PHE A 76 6.69 -1.25 7.08
CA PHE A 76 7.52 -0.24 6.43
C PHE A 76 7.81 0.94 7.35
N ALA A 77 6.77 1.53 7.95
CA ALA A 77 6.91 2.63 8.89
C ALA A 77 7.78 2.23 10.09
N TRP A 78 7.58 1.01 10.60
CA TRP A 78 8.40 0.44 11.66
C TRP A 78 9.87 0.34 11.25
N GLY A 79 10.16 -0.27 10.10
CA GLY A 79 11.52 -0.40 9.57
C GLY A 79 12.18 0.95 9.30
N MET A 80 11.41 1.96 8.89
CA MET A 80 11.91 3.32 8.72
C MET A 80 12.32 3.95 10.05
N THR A 81 11.60 3.65 11.13
CA THR A 81 11.90 4.19 12.46
C THR A 81 13.04 3.48 13.17
N LEU A 82 13.24 2.17 12.98
CA LEU A 82 14.16 1.33 13.75
C LEU A 82 14.70 0.13 12.93
N PRO A 83 15.94 -0.34 13.17
CA PRO A 83 17.03 0.28 13.93
C PRO A 83 17.75 1.34 13.09
N ARG A 84 18.23 2.42 13.73
CA ARG A 84 18.95 3.51 13.06
C ARG A 84 20.46 3.36 13.26
N GLU A 85 21.22 3.56 12.19
CA GLU A 85 22.69 3.57 12.21
C GLU A 85 23.18 4.97 11.80
N LEU A 86 24.27 5.43 12.43
CA LEU A 86 24.92 6.69 12.08
C LEU A 86 25.76 6.47 10.82
N VAL A 87 25.36 7.08 9.71
CA VAL A 87 26.10 7.03 8.44
C VAL A 87 26.66 8.42 8.16
N ALA A 88 27.94 8.49 7.81
CA ALA A 88 28.56 9.72 7.34
C ALA A 88 28.14 9.97 5.89
N VAL A 89 27.36 11.04 5.66
CA VAL A 89 26.97 11.48 4.31
C VAL A 89 27.82 12.68 3.94
N ALA A 90 28.56 12.57 2.84
CA ALA A 90 29.35 13.66 2.28
C ALA A 90 28.60 14.30 1.11
N TYR A 91 28.32 15.59 1.21
CA TYR A 91 27.80 16.40 0.11
C TYR A 91 28.95 17.19 -0.53
N PRO A 92 28.96 17.39 -1.86
CA PRO A 92 29.99 18.19 -2.52
C PRO A 92 30.11 19.58 -1.88
N GLY A 93 31.32 19.96 -1.47
CA GLY A 93 31.58 21.26 -0.86
C GLY A 93 31.16 21.42 0.61
N GLN A 94 30.70 20.35 1.28
CA GLN A 94 30.36 20.38 2.71
C GLN A 94 31.13 19.33 3.52
N SER A 95 31.38 19.63 4.79
CA SER A 95 31.92 18.66 5.75
C SER A 95 30.96 17.47 5.88
N PRO A 96 31.48 16.23 5.95
CA PRO A 96 30.64 15.05 6.16
C PRO A 96 29.77 15.23 7.40
N ARG A 97 28.46 14.99 7.25
CA ARG A 97 27.50 15.02 8.37
C ARG A 97 27.12 13.59 8.74
N LEU A 98 27.11 13.30 10.03
CA LEU A 98 26.54 12.05 10.53
C LEU A 98 25.02 12.16 10.50
N VAL A 99 24.39 11.35 9.66
CA VAL A 99 22.93 11.26 9.54
C VAL A 99 22.49 9.91 10.08
N ASN A 100 21.44 9.92 10.89
CA ASN A 100 20.89 8.71 11.47
C ASN A 100 19.87 8.10 10.50
N VAL A 101 20.26 7.05 9.78
CA VAL A 101 19.44 6.40 8.75
C VAL A 101 19.19 4.95 9.13
N SER A 102 17.97 4.47 8.91
CA SER A 102 17.66 3.05 9.08
C SER A 102 18.10 2.25 7.85
N LYS A 103 18.45 0.97 8.03
CA LYS A 103 18.73 0.06 6.90
C LYS A 103 17.54 -0.04 5.93
N ALA A 104 16.32 0.05 6.44
CA ALA A 104 15.14 0.10 5.59
C ALA A 104 15.10 1.39 4.76
N SER A 105 15.47 2.54 5.34
CA SER A 105 15.54 3.80 4.59
C SER A 105 16.58 3.77 3.48
N SER A 106 17.76 3.19 3.70
CA SER A 106 18.79 3.10 2.67
C SER A 106 18.40 2.14 1.55
N LEU A 107 17.84 0.97 1.89
CA LEU A 107 17.30 0.03 0.89
C LEU A 107 16.16 0.65 0.08
N TRP A 108 15.29 1.43 0.73
CA TRP A 108 14.18 2.08 0.06
C TRP A 108 14.62 3.19 -0.88
N LEU A 109 15.58 4.03 -0.46
CA LEU A 109 16.16 5.05 -1.31
C LEU A 109 16.92 4.42 -2.48
N SER A 110 17.65 3.32 -2.25
CA SER A 110 18.31 2.56 -3.31
C SER A 110 17.31 1.95 -4.30
N TYR A 111 16.18 1.44 -3.82
CA TYR A 111 15.10 0.99 -4.70
C TYR A 111 14.55 2.17 -5.50
N GLY A 112 14.27 3.29 -4.86
CA GLY A 112 13.75 4.49 -5.51
C GLY A 112 14.67 5.03 -6.59
N SER A 113 15.98 5.04 -6.37
CA SER A 113 16.98 5.43 -7.37
C SER A 113 17.06 4.43 -8.51
N SER A 114 17.18 3.12 -8.21
CA SER A 114 17.24 2.10 -9.27
C SER A 114 15.96 2.04 -10.11
N ALA A 115 14.79 2.18 -9.48
CA ALA A 115 13.51 2.22 -10.17
C ALA A 115 13.37 3.51 -11.00
N GLY A 116 13.88 4.64 -10.50
CA GLY A 116 14.01 5.88 -11.25
C GLY A 116 14.90 5.71 -12.49
N ASP A 117 16.09 5.13 -12.34
CA ASP A 117 17.01 4.89 -13.45
C ASP A 117 16.41 3.97 -14.52
N VAL A 118 15.71 2.90 -14.10
CA VAL A 118 15.02 1.98 -15.02
C VAL A 118 13.90 2.72 -15.74
N LEU A 119 13.11 3.51 -15.03
CA LEU A 119 12.04 4.29 -15.60
C LEU A 119 12.57 5.33 -16.60
N GLU A 120 13.65 6.05 -16.26
CA GLU A 120 14.31 7.01 -17.17
C GLU A 120 14.79 6.34 -18.45
N ARG A 121 15.42 5.15 -18.33
CA ARG A 121 15.85 4.38 -19.51
C ARG A 121 14.66 3.94 -20.36
N TRP A 122 13.56 3.55 -19.72
CA TRP A 122 12.37 3.05 -20.41
C TRP A 122 11.60 4.16 -21.11
N LEU A 123 11.52 5.35 -20.49
CA LEU A 123 10.88 6.52 -21.07
C LEU A 123 11.72 7.18 -22.18
N GLY A 124 13.02 6.87 -22.27
CA GLY A 124 13.91 7.40 -23.31
C GLY A 124 13.92 8.93 -23.36
N SER A 125 14.34 9.53 -24.48
CA SER A 125 14.45 10.99 -24.73
C SER A 125 13.19 11.86 -24.48
N SER A 126 12.13 11.30 -23.89
CA SER A 126 10.94 12.01 -23.40
C SER A 126 11.21 12.91 -22.18
N ARG A 127 12.47 13.15 -21.80
CA ARG A 127 12.89 14.14 -20.77
C ARG A 127 12.29 15.53 -20.99
N GLN A 128 11.88 15.87 -22.21
CA GLN A 128 11.18 17.12 -22.51
C GLN A 128 9.69 17.14 -22.12
N LEU A 129 9.06 15.98 -21.86
CA LEU A 129 7.62 15.86 -21.59
C LEU A 129 7.27 15.70 -20.11
N VAL A 130 8.22 15.28 -19.28
CA VAL A 130 8.00 15.10 -17.84
C VAL A 130 9.14 15.79 -17.11
N ASP A 131 8.93 17.06 -16.80
CA ASP A 131 9.74 17.75 -15.79
C ASP A 131 9.73 16.90 -14.51
N PRO A 132 10.89 16.40 -14.02
CA PRO A 132 10.96 15.55 -12.84
C PRO A 132 10.49 16.27 -11.58
N GLU A 133 10.59 17.59 -11.55
CA GLU A 133 10.08 18.46 -10.48
C GLU A 133 8.61 18.87 -10.73
N GLY A 134 8.13 18.67 -11.96
CA GLY A 134 6.77 18.98 -12.38
C GLY A 134 5.73 18.00 -11.83
N PRO A 135 4.43 18.38 -11.85
CA PRO A 135 3.34 17.57 -11.28
C PRO A 135 3.28 16.15 -11.84
N ALA A 136 3.54 15.97 -13.14
CA ALA A 136 3.56 14.67 -13.79
C ALA A 136 4.74 13.81 -13.32
N GLY A 137 5.93 14.40 -13.14
CA GLY A 137 7.12 13.71 -12.63
C GLY A 137 6.91 13.20 -11.21
N VAL A 138 6.36 14.06 -10.34
CA VAL A 138 6.01 13.70 -8.96
C VAL A 138 4.99 12.56 -8.92
N LEU A 139 3.96 12.59 -9.78
CA LEU A 139 2.96 11.53 -9.86
C LEU A 139 3.58 10.19 -10.28
N VAL A 140 4.36 10.16 -11.36
CA VAL A 140 5.00 8.93 -11.83
C VAL A 140 5.98 8.40 -10.79
N ARG A 141 6.81 9.27 -10.20
CA ARG A 141 7.74 8.91 -9.13
C ARG A 141 7.00 8.33 -7.93
N SER A 142 5.89 8.95 -7.50
CA SER A 142 5.07 8.46 -6.39
C SER A 142 4.50 7.07 -6.65
N LEU A 143 4.04 6.79 -7.89
CA LEU A 143 3.50 5.49 -8.27
C LEU A 143 4.56 4.40 -8.26
N VAL A 144 5.73 4.67 -8.86
CA VAL A 144 6.85 3.75 -8.86
C VAL A 144 7.31 3.45 -7.44
N TRP A 145 7.47 4.48 -6.61
CA TRP A 145 7.90 4.31 -5.23
C TRP A 145 6.86 3.54 -4.40
N SER A 146 5.57 3.71 -4.67
CA SER A 146 4.48 2.99 -3.98
C SER A 146 4.32 1.51 -4.39
N ALA A 147 4.99 1.09 -5.46
CA ALA A 147 4.73 -0.19 -6.12
C ALA A 147 4.91 -1.40 -5.18
N PRO A 148 5.96 -1.49 -4.34
CA PRO A 148 6.12 -2.64 -3.44
C PRO A 148 4.92 -2.84 -2.51
N GLN A 149 4.42 -1.77 -1.88
CA GLN A 149 3.29 -1.86 -0.95
C GLN A 149 1.97 -2.12 -1.69
N LEU A 150 1.77 -1.54 -2.86
CA LEU A 150 0.60 -1.84 -3.69
C LEU A 150 0.59 -3.30 -4.14
N LEU A 151 1.75 -3.86 -4.54
CA LEU A 151 1.87 -5.25 -4.93
C LEU A 151 1.59 -6.19 -3.75
N PHE A 152 2.09 -5.89 -2.55
CA PHE A 152 1.75 -6.63 -1.33
C PHE A 152 0.25 -6.60 -1.01
N ALA A 153 -0.37 -5.42 -1.13
CA ALA A 153 -1.80 -5.27 -0.95
C ALA A 153 -2.59 -6.09 -1.98
N LEU A 154 -2.23 -6.00 -3.26
CA LEU A 154 -2.85 -6.77 -4.35
C LEU A 154 -2.71 -8.28 -4.11
N ALA A 155 -1.52 -8.75 -3.74
CA ALA A 155 -1.27 -10.15 -3.42
C ALA A 155 -2.18 -10.61 -2.27
N GLY A 156 -2.29 -9.85 -1.19
CA GLY A 156 -3.20 -10.14 -0.08
C GLY A 156 -4.66 -10.23 -0.51
N GLY A 157 -5.12 -9.32 -1.37
CA GLY A 157 -6.47 -9.36 -1.92
C GLY A 157 -6.72 -10.61 -2.78
N LEU A 158 -5.79 -10.96 -3.65
CA LEU A 158 -5.88 -12.16 -4.48
C LEU A 158 -5.86 -13.44 -3.64
N CYS A 159 -4.98 -13.53 -2.63
CA CYS A 159 -4.91 -14.65 -1.70
C CYS A 159 -6.23 -14.83 -0.92
N ALA A 160 -6.76 -13.76 -0.33
CA ALA A 160 -8.03 -13.81 0.41
C ALA A 160 -9.20 -14.21 -0.50
N MET A 161 -9.22 -13.71 -1.73
CA MET A 161 -10.21 -14.13 -2.74
C MET A 161 -10.08 -15.62 -3.10
N GLY A 162 -8.86 -16.10 -3.31
CA GLY A 162 -8.59 -17.51 -3.61
C GLY A 162 -9.05 -18.43 -2.48
N LEU A 163 -8.71 -18.09 -1.24
CA LEU A 163 -9.14 -18.82 -0.05
C LEU A 163 -10.66 -18.83 0.11
N ALA A 164 -11.33 -17.69 -0.11
CA ALA A 164 -12.78 -17.62 -0.06
C ALA A 164 -13.45 -18.51 -1.12
N ARG A 165 -12.90 -18.55 -2.35
CA ARG A 165 -13.40 -19.42 -3.42
C ARG A 165 -13.22 -20.90 -3.08
N LEU A 166 -12.06 -21.29 -2.54
CA LEU A 166 -11.78 -22.67 -2.11
C LEU A 166 -12.65 -23.10 -0.92
N GLY A 167 -12.92 -22.20 0.02
CA GLY A 167 -13.80 -22.45 1.17
C GLY A 167 -15.26 -22.67 0.77
N VAL A 168 -15.75 -21.93 -0.22
CA VAL A 168 -17.10 -22.13 -0.81
C VAL A 168 -17.17 -23.48 -1.54
N SER A 169 -16.11 -23.88 -2.25
CA SER A 169 -16.06 -25.19 -2.91
C SER A 169 -16.06 -26.37 -1.93
N ARG A 170 -15.48 -26.22 -0.73
CA ARG A 170 -15.48 -27.29 0.31
C ARG A 170 -16.77 -27.35 1.13
N LEU A 171 -17.56 -26.28 1.15
CA LEU A 171 -18.90 -26.25 1.77
C LEU A 171 -20.03 -26.54 0.75
N GLY A 172 -19.67 -26.87 -0.50
CA GLY A 172 -20.56 -27.52 -1.47
C GLY A 172 -20.98 -28.90 -0.95
N MET A 173 -22.09 -28.91 -0.22
CA MET A 173 -22.71 -30.05 0.43
C MET A 173 -22.72 -31.33 -0.42
N PRO A 174 -22.30 -32.48 0.13
CA PRO A 174 -22.67 -33.78 -0.42
C PRO A 174 -24.17 -34.02 -0.22
N GLY A 175 -24.88 -34.36 -1.30
CA GLY A 175 -26.12 -35.13 -1.25
C GLY A 175 -27.42 -34.35 -1.02
N ARG A 176 -27.99 -33.79 -2.10
CA ARG A 176 -29.46 -33.86 -2.28
C ARG A 176 -29.75 -35.14 -3.05
N SER A 177 -29.93 -36.24 -2.33
CA SER A 177 -30.44 -37.48 -2.89
C SER A 177 -31.88 -37.26 -3.39
N PRO A 178 -32.21 -37.55 -4.65
CA PRO A 178 -33.59 -37.58 -5.12
C PRO A 178 -34.23 -38.91 -4.71
N HIS A 179 -34.69 -39.00 -3.47
CA HIS A 179 -35.57 -40.08 -3.06
C HIS A 179 -36.83 -39.49 -2.44
N GLY A 180 -37.96 -39.80 -3.06
CA GLY A 180 -39.28 -39.45 -2.53
C GLY A 180 -40.29 -38.97 -3.58
N ALA A 181 -40.35 -39.57 -4.77
CA ALA A 181 -41.63 -39.66 -5.48
C ALA A 181 -42.23 -41.01 -5.11
N ALA A 182 -43.22 -40.95 -4.23
CA ALA A 182 -43.98 -42.08 -3.72
C ALA A 182 -44.75 -42.79 -4.84
N ALA A 183 -45.06 -44.06 -4.55
CA ALA A 183 -45.91 -44.96 -5.29
C ALA A 183 -47.29 -44.38 -5.64
#